data_AF-A0A957GMW4-F1
#
_entry.id   AF-A0A957GMW4-F1
#
_cell.length_a   1.000
_cell.length_b   1.000
_cell.length_c   1.000
_cell.angle_alpha   90.00
_cell.angle_beta   90.00
_cell.angle_gamma   90.00
#
_symmetry.space_group_name_H-M   'P 1'
#
loop_
_entity.id
_entity.type
_entity.pdbx_description
1 polymer ?
#
loop_
_entity_poly.entity_id
_entity_poly.type
_entity_poly.pdbx_seq_one_letter_code
_entity_poly.pdbx_strand_id
1 'polypeptide(L)'
;MATEILAVEGGKTAVSTPLIDCDVHHILPRFSTLFPYLDPRFLRRIEIAMNSKAEARNNFQMPRRAYFHPYSTARADTMEANGTNHASIPQRIKEDLLDRYHIEYAI
;
A
#
# COMPACT_ATOMS: atom_id res chain seq x y z
N MET A 1 -20.64 7.90 19.96
CA MET A 1 -20.51 7.40 18.58
C MET A 1 -21.89 7.54 17.96
N ALA A 2 -22.11 8.57 17.14
CA ALA A 2 -23.40 8.83 16.54
C ALA A 2 -23.52 7.98 15.26
N THR A 3 -24.55 7.15 15.20
CA THR A 3 -24.88 6.31 14.05
C THR A 3 -25.47 7.20 12.96
N GLU A 4 -24.81 7.33 11.80
CA GLU A 4 -25.41 7.98 10.64
C GLU A 4 -26.38 7.03 9.94
N ILE A 5 -27.60 7.51 9.72
CA ILE A 5 -28.66 6.79 9.03
C ILE A 5 -28.62 7.23 7.57
N LEU A 6 -28.14 6.36 6.68
CA LEU A 6 -28.26 6.57 5.24
C LEU A 6 -29.71 6.32 4.79
N ALA A 7 -30.22 7.20 3.92
CA ALA A 7 -31.62 7.23 3.50
C ALA A 7 -32.10 5.88 2.93
N VAL A 8 -33.31 5.49 3.33
CA VAL A 8 -33.92 4.17 3.10
C VAL A 8 -34.96 4.27 1.99
N GLU A 9 -34.68 3.74 0.80
CA GLU A 9 -35.74 3.24 -0.08
C GLU A 9 -36.02 1.78 0.30
N GLY A 10 -37.23 1.49 0.82
CA GLY A 10 -37.70 0.10 1.00
C GLY A 10 -37.74 -0.48 2.42
N GLY A 11 -37.80 0.35 3.48
CA GLY A 11 -38.31 -0.09 4.79
C GLY A 11 -37.45 -1.08 5.59
N LYS A 12 -36.15 -1.19 5.30
CA LYS A 12 -35.17 -1.85 6.19
C LYS A 12 -34.04 -0.89 6.51
N THR A 13 -33.91 -0.47 7.76
CA THR A 13 -32.72 0.22 8.25
C THR A 13 -31.54 -0.75 8.17
N ALA A 14 -30.70 -0.61 7.15
CA ALA A 14 -29.43 -1.32 7.10
C ALA A 14 -28.53 -0.72 8.17
N VAL A 15 -28.31 -1.46 9.25
CA VAL A 15 -27.22 -1.15 10.19
C VAL A 15 -25.93 -1.41 9.43
N SER A 16 -25.20 -0.37 9.02
CA SER A 16 -23.86 -0.55 8.45
C SER A 16 -22.96 -1.04 9.58
N THR A 17 -22.67 -2.33 9.59
CA THR A 17 -21.69 -2.88 10.52
C THR A 17 -20.33 -2.40 10.04
N PRO A 18 -19.51 -1.79 10.90
CA PRO A 18 -18.21 -1.31 10.48
C PRO A 18 -17.34 -2.46 10.00
N LEU A 19 -16.77 -2.31 8.80
CA LEU A 19 -15.93 -3.33 8.19
C LEU A 19 -14.48 -3.17 8.64
N ILE A 20 -13.84 -4.30 8.91
CA ILE A 20 -12.43 -4.40 9.25
C ILE A 20 -11.75 -5.17 8.12
N ASP A 21 -10.78 -4.54 7.46
CA ASP A 21 -9.89 -5.19 6.51
C ASP A 21 -8.63 -5.63 7.26
N CYS A 22 -8.34 -6.94 7.22
CA CYS A 22 -7.28 -7.56 8.01
C CYS A 22 -5.94 -7.65 7.26
N ASP A 23 -5.87 -7.25 5.98
CA ASP A 23 -4.67 -7.45 5.15
C ASP A 23 -4.44 -6.31 4.15
N VAL A 24 -4.04 -5.15 4.65
CA VAL A 24 -3.74 -3.97 3.84
C VAL A 24 -2.24 -3.67 3.87
N HIS A 25 -1.57 -3.86 2.74
CA HIS A 25 -0.15 -3.57 2.61
C HIS A 25 0.12 -2.18 2.02
N HIS A 26 0.62 -1.26 2.85
CA HIS A 26 1.19 -0.01 2.36
C HIS A 26 2.57 -0.26 1.71
N ILE A 27 2.73 0.21 0.47
CA ILE A 27 4.01 0.12 -0.24
C ILE A 27 4.79 1.41 0.01
N LEU A 28 5.99 1.30 0.57
CA LEU A 28 6.84 2.47 0.78
C LEU A 28 7.26 3.08 -0.57
N PRO A 29 7.22 4.42 -0.72
CA PRO A 29 7.67 5.09 -1.95
C PRO A 29 9.13 4.79 -2.32
N ARG A 30 9.98 4.60 -1.29
CA ARG A 30 11.40 4.25 -1.42
C ARG A 30 11.90 3.62 -0.13
N PHE A 31 12.90 2.77 -0.22
CA PHE A 31 13.52 2.12 0.96
C PHE A 31 14.07 3.14 1.96
N SER A 32 14.61 4.26 1.46
CA SER A 32 15.16 5.33 2.30
C SER A 32 14.13 6.06 3.16
N THR A 33 12.82 5.85 2.93
CA THR A 33 11.76 6.40 3.81
C THR A 33 11.90 5.91 5.24
N LEU A 34 12.50 4.73 5.45
CA LEU A 34 12.72 4.17 6.80
C LEU A 34 13.92 4.77 7.51
N PHE A 35 14.85 5.42 6.79
CA PHE A 35 16.16 5.79 7.33
C PHE A 35 16.10 6.69 8.58
N PRO A 36 15.19 7.68 8.67
CA PRO A 36 15.08 8.50 9.88
C PRO A 36 14.70 7.72 11.15
N TYR A 37 14.16 6.51 11.00
CA TYR A 37 13.72 5.64 12.10
C TYR A 37 14.74 4.55 12.44
N LEU A 38 15.86 4.48 11.71
CA LEU A 38 16.90 3.47 11.93
C LEU A 38 18.02 4.00 12.81
N ASP A 39 18.52 3.14 13.70
CA ASP A 39 19.76 3.42 14.44
C ASP A 39 20.91 3.64 13.44
N PRO A 40 21.78 4.66 13.65
CA PRO A 40 22.90 4.95 12.76
C PRO A 40 23.80 3.75 12.44
N ARG A 41 23.91 2.76 13.33
CA ARG A 41 24.68 1.52 13.08
C ARG A 41 24.08 0.67 11.96
N PHE A 42 22.75 0.65 11.81
CA PHE A 42 22.09 -0.03 10.69
C PHE A 42 22.23 0.75 9.40
N LEU A 43 22.11 2.08 9.44
CA LEU A 43 22.33 2.93 8.26
C LEU A 43 23.72 2.70 7.65
N ARG A 44 24.76 2.71 8.48
CA ARG A 44 26.14 2.44 8.02
C ARG A 44 26.28 1.07 7.38
N ARG A 45 25.61 0.03 7.90
CA ARG A 45 25.62 -1.31 7.31
C ARG A 45 24.91 -1.34 5.96
N ILE A 46 23.78 -0.65 5.83
CA ILE A 46 23.05 -0.51 4.57
C ILE A 46 23.91 0.19 3.53
N GLU A 47 24.55 1.30 3.88
CA GLU A 47 25.44 2.05 2.98
C GLU A 47 26.61 1.19 2.49
N ILE A 48 27.25 0.42 3.39
CA ILE A 48 28.34 -0.50 3.01
C ILE A 48 27.80 -1.58 2.06
N ALA A 49 26.62 -2.13 2.33
CA ALA A 49 26.02 -3.17 1.50
C ALA A 49 25.67 -2.65 0.09
N MET A 50 25.06 -1.47 -0.01
CA MET A 50 24.73 -0.81 -1.29
C MET A 50 25.98 -0.48 -2.11
N ASN A 51 27.09 -0.10 -1.46
CA ASN A 51 28.35 0.18 -2.14
C ASN A 51 29.18 -1.08 -2.46
N SER A 52 28.81 -2.23 -1.91
CA SER A 52 29.48 -3.49 -2.22
C SER A 52 28.98 -4.00 -3.57
N LYS A 53 29.90 -4.30 -4.50
CA LYS A 53 29.60 -4.87 -5.84
C LYS A 53 28.87 -6.24 -5.82
N ALA A 54 28.37 -6.68 -4.66
CA ALA A 54 27.57 -7.88 -4.47
C ALA A 54 26.11 -7.73 -4.98
N GLU A 55 25.72 -6.53 -5.46
CA GLU A 55 24.39 -6.23 -6.03
C GLU A 55 23.94 -7.17 -7.16
N ALA A 56 24.84 -7.92 -7.81
CA ALA A 56 24.49 -8.76 -8.95
C ALA A 56 23.78 -10.10 -8.59
N ARG A 57 23.63 -10.49 -7.31
CA ARG A 57 23.17 -11.87 -6.97
C ARG A 57 21.82 -12.00 -6.26
N ASN A 58 21.18 -10.91 -5.84
CA ASN A 58 19.91 -10.97 -5.10
C ASN A 58 18.72 -10.31 -5.84
N ASN A 59 18.71 -10.37 -7.18
CA ASN A 59 17.51 -10.02 -7.94
C ASN A 59 16.50 -11.17 -7.82
N PHE A 60 15.74 -11.18 -6.72
CA PHE A 60 14.56 -12.04 -6.60
C PHE A 60 13.61 -11.69 -7.75
N GLN A 61 13.55 -12.55 -8.77
CA GLN A 61 12.67 -12.35 -9.90
C GLN A 61 11.27 -12.82 -9.51
N MET A 62 10.40 -11.86 -9.28
CA MET A 62 8.97 -12.13 -9.09
C MET A 62 8.38 -12.72 -10.39
N PRO A 63 7.57 -13.79 -10.31
CA PRO A 63 6.89 -14.32 -11.48
C PRO A 63 5.99 -13.25 -12.09
N ARG A 64 6.22 -12.93 -13.37
CA ARG A 64 5.46 -11.91 -14.09
C ARG A 64 4.09 -12.47 -14.49
N ARG A 65 3.04 -11.67 -14.25
CA ARG A 65 1.67 -11.95 -14.70
C ARG A 65 1.25 -10.90 -15.73
N ALA A 66 0.31 -11.25 -16.61
CA ALA A 66 -0.11 -10.39 -17.73
C ALA A 66 -0.65 -9.01 -17.28
N TYR A 67 -1.19 -8.91 -16.07
CA TYR A 67 -1.78 -7.68 -15.54
C TYR A 67 -0.80 -6.83 -14.70
N PHE A 68 0.44 -7.28 -14.52
CA PHE A 68 1.45 -6.54 -13.77
C PHE A 68 2.05 -5.40 -14.58
N HIS A 69 2.30 -4.29 -13.91
CA HIS A 69 3.03 -3.17 -14.50
C HIS A 69 4.48 -3.59 -14.84
N PRO A 70 5.08 -3.14 -15.96
CA PRO A 70 6.45 -3.53 -16.34
C PRO A 70 7.51 -3.22 -15.27
N TYR A 71 7.30 -2.19 -14.47
CA TYR A 71 8.24 -1.74 -13.42
C TYR A 71 7.80 -2.06 -11.99
N SER A 72 6.72 -2.81 -11.79
CA SER A 72 6.18 -3.10 -10.46
C SER A 72 5.54 -4.50 -10.39
N THR A 73 5.29 -4.98 -9.17
CA THR A 73 4.45 -6.16 -8.90
C THR A 73 2.97 -5.81 -8.77
N ALA A 74 2.64 -4.51 -8.79
CA ALA A 74 1.26 -4.03 -8.77
C ALA A 74 0.59 -4.17 -10.14
N ARG A 75 -0.75 -4.10 -10.13
CA ARG A 75 -1.53 -4.09 -11.35
C ARG A 75 -1.24 -2.82 -12.17
N ALA A 76 -1.33 -2.91 -13.49
CA ALA A 76 -1.06 -1.77 -14.36
C ALA A 76 -2.03 -0.59 -14.14
N ASP A 77 -3.27 -0.85 -13.75
CA ASP A 77 -4.31 0.17 -13.52
C ASP A 77 -4.23 0.84 -12.14
N THR A 78 -3.38 0.35 -11.23
CA THR A 78 -3.13 0.96 -9.91
C THR A 78 -1.84 1.79 -9.90
N MET A 79 -1.35 2.17 -11.08
CA MET A 79 -0.10 2.88 -11.29
C MET A 79 -0.37 4.19 -12.02
N GLU A 80 0.21 5.28 -11.52
CA GLU A 80 0.22 6.56 -12.19
C GLU A 80 1.18 6.54 -13.40
N ALA A 81 1.01 7.47 -14.34
CA ALA A 81 1.83 7.54 -15.55
C ALA A 81 3.34 7.71 -15.28
N ASN A 82 3.69 8.27 -14.12
CA ASN A 82 5.09 8.42 -13.67
C ASN A 82 5.66 7.16 -13.00
N GLY A 83 4.90 6.05 -12.95
CA GLY A 83 5.29 4.80 -12.30
C GLY A 83 5.09 4.78 -10.79
N THR A 84 4.38 5.76 -10.21
CA THR A 84 4.02 5.75 -8.79
C THR A 84 2.88 4.79 -8.55
N ASN A 85 3.00 3.96 -7.51
CA ASN A 85 1.96 3.02 -7.11
C ASN A 85 0.94 3.71 -6.19
N HIS A 86 -0.35 3.53 -6.44
CA HIS A 86 -1.42 4.07 -5.58
C HIS A 86 -1.26 3.59 -4.13
N ALA A 87 -0.81 2.35 -3.91
CA ALA A 87 -0.56 1.81 -2.57
C ALA A 87 0.59 2.52 -1.82
N SER A 88 1.34 3.42 -2.47
CA SER A 88 2.35 4.27 -1.83
C SER A 88 1.86 5.68 -1.48
N ILE A 89 0.61 6.01 -1.82
CA ILE A 89 -0.02 7.31 -1.59
C ILE A 89 -1.16 7.11 -0.59
N PRO A 90 -1.03 7.57 0.67
CA PRO A 90 -2.07 7.36 1.69
C PRO A 90 -3.47 7.83 1.26
N GLN A 91 -3.54 8.95 0.54
CA GLN A 91 -4.81 9.47 0.03
C GLN A 91 -5.49 8.53 -0.96
N ARG A 92 -4.72 7.84 -1.82
CA ARG A 92 -5.25 6.85 -2.76
C ARG A 92 -5.77 5.61 -2.02
N ILE A 93 -5.08 5.15 -0.97
CA ILE A 93 -5.58 4.05 -0.14
C ILE A 93 -6.92 4.45 0.51
N LYS A 94 -7.01 5.67 1.02
CA LYS A 94 -8.27 6.18 1.57
C LYS A 94 -9.40 6.16 0.53
N GLU A 95 -9.19 6.77 -0.63
CA GLU A 95 -10.23 6.93 -1.66
C GLU A 95 -10.58 5.60 -2.37
N ASP A 96 -9.58 4.81 -2.75
CA ASP A 96 -9.79 3.61 -3.58
C ASP A 96 -10.18 2.37 -2.77
N LEU A 97 -9.86 2.34 -1.48
CA LEU A 97 -10.13 1.22 -0.58
C LEU A 97 -11.06 1.63 0.58
N LEU A 98 -10.61 2.50 1.49
CA LEU A 98 -11.31 2.71 2.76
C LEU A 98 -12.70 3.34 2.58
N ASP A 99 -12.77 4.47 1.88
CA ASP A 99 -14.01 5.22 1.65
C ASP A 99 -14.94 4.45 0.71
N ARG A 100 -14.39 3.81 -0.34
CA ARG A 100 -15.16 3.06 -1.35
C ARG A 100 -15.90 1.85 -0.76
N TYR A 101 -15.29 1.16 0.19
CA TYR A 101 -15.85 -0.05 0.78
C TYR A 101 -16.38 0.16 2.21
N HIS A 102 -16.40 1.41 2.70
CA HIS A 102 -16.83 1.74 4.07
C HIS A 102 -16.08 0.93 5.14
N ILE A 103 -14.76 0.80 4.96
CA ILE A 103 -13.86 0.12 5.90
C ILE A 103 -13.49 1.11 7.01
N GLU A 104 -13.81 0.77 8.26
CA GLU A 104 -13.49 1.61 9.43
C GLU A 104 -12.06 1.35 9.91
N TYR A 105 -11.60 0.09 9.87
CA TYR A 105 -10.27 -0.30 10.28
C TYR A 105 -9.56 -1.11 9.20
N ALA A 106 -8.35 -0.72 8.86
CA ALA A 106 -7.45 -1.48 8.00
C ALA A 106 -6.18 -1.81 8.77
N ILE A 107 -5.76 -3.07 8.71
CA ILE A 107 -4.57 -3.61 9.39
C ILE A 107 -3.45 -3.78 8.37
#